data_AF-A0A7C7EER0-F1
#
_entry.id   AF-A0A7C7EER0-F1
#
_cell.length_a   1.000
_cell.length_b   1.000
_cell.length_c   1.000
_cell.angle_alpha   90.00
_cell.angle_beta   90.00
_cell.angle_gamma   90.00
#
_symmetry.space_group_name_H-M   'P 1'
#
loop_
_entity.id
_entity.type
_entity.pdbx_description
1 polymer ?
#
loop_
_entity_poly.entity_id
_entity_poly.type
_entity_poly.pdbx_seq_one_letter_code
_entity_poly.pdbx_strand_id
1 'polypeptide(L)'
;MTIDREYINKVKSFIQFPQKYTVFIPELYAKNDIFEIVDQNAELYGCIPDYDTYYKMKNELTKAALGTYYEPRIQPANYRFSMIYIEEDISPSALEFISKRLVSGGLLIYKTEPYYLFRNAAVLSTYYSKINIYKINRYKILIFGEKKKYYTETKKETERLENMYYNENIIPELIFSPEPIYTVPPADSPKQFVGKPDIKEIEKHIAESNLYEKIKEQTRVNLLKNPIMPLHLSHLGLLLTTGFLDGELEGHIVKGTVVKTKTRDVEYKKEKGKITREKEQVKVVIKILTKEGEIIEI
;
A
#
# COMPACT_ATOMS: atom_id res chain seq x y z
N MET A 1 -4.12 2.60 27.55
CA MET A 1 -5.12 1.53 27.51
C MET A 1 -4.48 0.32 28.16
N THR A 2 -4.98 -0.12 29.32
CA THR A 2 -4.40 -1.28 30.03
C THR A 2 -4.91 -2.54 29.34
N ILE A 3 -4.01 -3.30 28.70
CA ILE A 3 -4.36 -4.57 28.04
C ILE A 3 -4.79 -5.55 29.13
N ASP A 4 -6.01 -6.08 29.00
CA ASP A 4 -6.57 -7.05 29.95
C ASP A 4 -5.95 -8.43 29.71
N ARG A 5 -5.05 -8.84 30.63
CA ARG A 5 -4.36 -10.13 30.54
C ARG A 5 -5.30 -11.32 30.55
N GLU A 6 -6.45 -11.24 31.23
CA GLU A 6 -7.40 -12.34 31.26
C GLU A 6 -8.03 -12.55 29.88
N TYR A 7 -8.44 -11.46 29.24
CA TYR A 7 -8.92 -11.47 27.85
C TYR A 7 -7.88 -12.08 26.89
N ILE A 8 -6.62 -11.64 26.97
CA ILE A 8 -5.54 -12.16 26.10
C ILE A 8 -5.36 -13.67 26.29
N ASN A 9 -5.33 -14.15 27.53
CA ASN A 9 -5.17 -15.57 27.83
C ASN A 9 -6.34 -16.41 27.31
N LYS A 10 -7.57 -15.89 27.42
CA LYS A 10 -8.75 -16.51 26.83
C LYS A 10 -8.59 -16.61 25.32
N VAL A 11 -8.27 -15.52 24.61
CA VAL A 11 -8.05 -15.55 23.15
C VAL A 11 -6.98 -16.56 22.76
N LYS A 12 -5.83 -16.56 23.44
CA LYS A 12 -4.74 -17.52 23.19
C LYS A 12 -5.18 -18.98 23.34
N SER A 13 -6.05 -19.28 24.31
CA SER A 13 -6.51 -20.66 24.56
C SER A 13 -7.24 -21.29 23.36
N PHE A 14 -7.80 -20.47 22.46
CA PHE A 14 -8.46 -20.95 21.24
C PHE A 14 -7.49 -21.31 20.11
N ILE A 15 -6.23 -20.90 20.20
CA ILE A 15 -5.31 -20.85 19.05
C ILE A 15 -4.10 -21.73 19.31
N GLN A 16 -3.85 -22.66 18.38
CA GLN A 16 -2.60 -23.39 18.29
C GLN A 16 -1.67 -22.68 17.30
N PHE A 17 -0.60 -22.10 17.81
CA PHE A 17 0.43 -21.42 17.02
C PHE A 17 1.48 -22.41 16.50
N PRO A 18 1.89 -22.32 15.22
CA PRO A 18 2.99 -23.11 14.67
C PRO A 18 4.34 -22.47 15.01
N GLN A 19 5.44 -23.18 14.74
CA GLN A 19 6.81 -22.66 14.98
C GLN A 19 7.18 -21.42 14.17
N LYS A 20 6.50 -21.15 13.06
CA LYS A 20 6.70 -19.95 12.26
C LYS A 20 5.41 -19.62 11.51
N TYR A 21 4.97 -18.38 11.60
CA TYR A 21 3.79 -17.89 10.91
C TYR A 21 3.83 -16.39 10.71
N THR A 22 3.00 -15.91 9.79
CA THR A 22 2.91 -14.49 9.45
C THR A 22 1.54 -13.94 9.81
N VAL A 23 1.52 -12.75 10.40
CA VAL A 23 0.31 -12.06 10.84
C VAL A 23 0.19 -10.74 10.08
N PHE A 24 -0.98 -10.51 9.49
CA PHE A 24 -1.28 -9.24 8.83
C PHE A 24 -2.24 -8.40 9.66
N ILE A 25 -1.86 -7.15 9.87
CA ILE A 25 -2.62 -6.12 10.59
C ILE A 25 -2.96 -5.04 9.55
N PRO A 26 -4.20 -5.05 9.00
CA PRO A 26 -4.56 -4.20 7.87
C PRO A 26 -4.44 -2.70 8.16
N GLU A 27 -4.78 -2.27 9.37
CA GLU A 27 -4.60 -0.91 9.86
C GLU A 27 -4.16 -0.97 11.33
N LEU A 28 -3.18 -0.15 11.68
CA LEU A 28 -2.60 -0.07 13.03
C LEU A 28 -2.42 1.39 13.43
N TYR A 29 -3.29 1.88 14.32
CA TYR A 29 -3.24 3.26 14.84
C TYR A 29 -2.49 3.38 16.18
N ALA A 30 -2.32 2.28 16.91
CA ALA A 30 -1.59 2.23 18.17
C ALA A 30 -1.23 0.78 18.52
N LYS A 31 -0.35 0.58 19.51
CA LYS A 31 -0.10 -0.74 20.09
C LYS A 31 -1.42 -1.32 20.63
N ASN A 32 -1.75 -2.52 20.19
CA ASN A 32 -3.03 -3.16 20.46
C ASN A 32 -2.86 -4.62 20.94
N ASP A 33 -3.96 -5.35 21.09
CA ASP A 33 -3.95 -6.67 21.74
C ASP A 33 -3.12 -7.71 20.98
N ILE A 34 -2.92 -7.56 19.66
CA ILE A 34 -2.23 -8.56 18.85
C ILE A 34 -0.81 -8.83 19.32
N PHE A 35 -0.09 -7.79 19.80
CA PHE A 35 1.29 -7.89 20.28
C PHE A 35 1.40 -8.77 21.52
N GLU A 36 0.32 -8.90 22.29
CA GLU A 36 0.25 -9.79 23.44
C GLU A 36 -0.42 -11.13 23.10
N ILE A 37 -1.28 -11.20 22.08
CA ILE A 37 -1.95 -12.44 21.61
C ILE A 37 -0.97 -13.38 20.91
N VAL A 38 -0.08 -12.86 20.06
CA VAL A 38 0.88 -13.69 19.33
C VAL A 38 2.03 -14.16 20.21
N ASP A 39 2.69 -15.24 19.82
CA ASP A 39 3.95 -15.64 20.44
C ASP A 39 5.16 -14.98 19.73
N GLN A 40 6.36 -15.27 20.22
CA GLN A 40 7.63 -14.76 19.69
C GLN A 40 7.98 -15.28 18.28
N ASN A 41 7.25 -16.28 17.76
CA ASN A 41 7.49 -16.88 16.46
C ASN A 41 6.72 -16.16 15.33
N ALA A 42 5.86 -15.22 15.68
CA ALA A 42 5.07 -14.45 14.74
C ALA A 42 5.90 -13.39 14.02
N GLU A 43 5.82 -13.37 12.69
CA GLU A 43 6.26 -12.21 11.92
C GLU A 43 5.08 -11.26 11.68
N LEU A 44 5.18 -10.05 12.22
CA LEU A 44 4.10 -9.05 12.18
C LEU A 44 4.27 -8.11 10.99
N TYR A 45 3.24 -8.04 10.15
CA TYR A 45 3.16 -7.16 8.99
C TYR A 45 1.98 -6.21 9.15
N GLY A 46 2.24 -4.92 9.29
CA GLY A 46 1.20 -3.93 9.56
C GLY A 46 1.19 -2.78 8.56
N CYS A 47 0.00 -2.29 8.22
CA CYS A 47 -0.15 -1.00 7.53
C CYS A 47 -0.49 0.08 8.55
N ILE A 48 0.20 1.20 8.50
CA ILE A 48 0.03 2.31 9.44
C ILE A 48 -0.41 3.55 8.66
N PRO A 49 -1.65 4.03 8.84
CA PRO A 49 -2.23 5.05 7.95
C PRO A 49 -1.57 6.43 8.01
N ASP A 50 -0.99 6.80 9.15
CA ASP A 50 -0.42 8.14 9.39
C ASP A 50 1.08 8.10 9.73
N TYR A 51 1.77 9.20 9.44
CA TYR A 51 3.22 9.32 9.64
C TYR A 51 3.62 9.28 11.12
N ASP A 52 2.85 9.92 12.00
CA ASP A 52 3.22 10.05 13.42
C ASP A 52 3.20 8.69 14.11
N THR A 53 2.16 7.90 13.86
CA THR A 53 2.05 6.52 14.31
C THR A 53 3.10 5.65 13.62
N TYR A 54 3.34 5.85 12.32
CA TYR A 54 4.32 5.06 11.58
C TYR A 54 5.72 5.15 12.22
N TYR A 55 6.20 6.36 12.52
CA TYR A 55 7.52 6.50 13.16
C TYR A 55 7.58 5.92 14.58
N LYS A 56 6.46 5.90 15.32
CA LYS A 56 6.41 5.32 16.67
C LYS A 56 6.38 3.79 16.64
N MET A 57 5.66 3.21 15.69
CA MET A 57 5.31 1.79 15.69
C MET A 57 6.11 0.95 14.69
N LYS A 58 6.79 1.56 13.70
CA LYS A 58 7.45 0.79 12.62
C LYS A 58 8.46 -0.25 13.09
N ASN A 59 9.12 0.01 14.23
CA ASN A 59 10.12 -0.89 14.82
C ASN A 59 9.51 -1.99 15.70
N GLU A 60 8.22 -1.91 16.04
CA GLU A 60 7.50 -2.96 16.77
C GLU A 60 7.03 -4.09 15.84
N LEU A 61 7.02 -3.84 14.52
CA LEU A 61 6.61 -4.78 13.49
C LEU A 61 7.83 -5.39 12.81
N THR A 62 7.68 -6.62 12.30
CA THR A 62 8.70 -7.21 11.43
C THR A 62 8.83 -6.43 10.13
N LYS A 63 7.69 -6.01 9.54
CA LYS A 63 7.65 -5.00 8.47
C LYS A 63 6.44 -4.09 8.64
N ALA A 64 6.68 -2.79 8.52
CA ALA A 64 5.66 -1.76 8.53
C ALA A 64 5.54 -1.11 7.15
N ALA A 65 4.31 -0.95 6.68
CA ALA A 65 3.99 -0.21 5.46
C ALA A 65 3.24 1.06 5.82
N LEU A 66 3.73 2.22 5.41
CA LEU A 66 2.99 3.46 5.54
C LEU A 66 1.79 3.44 4.60
N GLY A 67 0.60 3.76 5.10
CA GLY A 67 -0.66 3.73 4.37
C GLY A 67 -1.69 2.75 4.94
N THR A 68 -2.84 2.65 4.27
CA THR A 68 -3.92 1.70 4.59
C THR A 68 -3.76 0.41 3.81
N TYR A 69 -4.55 -0.62 4.10
CA TYR A 69 -4.45 -1.95 3.44
C TYR A 69 -4.58 -1.95 1.90
N TYR A 70 -5.08 -0.89 1.27
CA TYR A 70 -5.17 -0.73 -0.19
C TYR A 70 -3.83 -0.38 -0.85
N GLU A 71 -2.93 0.27 -0.13
CA GLU A 71 -1.76 0.93 -0.70
C GLU A 71 -0.51 0.02 -0.78
N PRO A 72 -0.27 -0.88 0.19
CA PRO A 72 0.90 -1.74 0.18
C PRO A 72 0.93 -2.67 -1.02
N ARG A 73 2.09 -2.67 -1.69
CA ARG A 73 2.47 -3.72 -2.63
C ARG A 73 2.93 -4.93 -1.84
N ILE A 74 2.11 -5.98 -1.90
CA ILE A 74 2.35 -7.26 -1.24
C ILE A 74 2.48 -8.32 -2.33
N GLN A 75 3.64 -8.97 -2.41
CA GLN A 75 3.89 -10.01 -3.42
C GLN A 75 3.96 -11.41 -2.81
N PRO A 76 3.35 -12.40 -3.49
CA PRO A 76 2.36 -12.35 -4.55
C PRO A 76 1.05 -11.72 -4.06
N ALA A 77 0.20 -11.33 -5.02
CA ALA A 77 -1.00 -10.55 -4.77
C ALA A 77 -2.02 -11.19 -3.81
N ASN A 78 -2.03 -12.54 -3.69
CA ASN A 78 -2.99 -13.29 -2.86
C ASN A 78 -2.29 -14.35 -1.97
N TYR A 79 -2.92 -14.72 -0.85
CA TYR A 79 -2.56 -15.83 0.05
C TYR A 79 -1.12 -15.80 0.61
N ARG A 80 -0.90 -14.99 1.64
CA ARG A 80 0.42 -14.82 2.26
C ARG A 80 0.44 -14.98 3.76
N PHE A 81 -0.67 -14.64 4.41
CA PHE A 81 -0.69 -14.57 5.86
C PHE A 81 -1.37 -15.78 6.47
N SER A 82 -0.74 -16.34 7.50
CA SER A 82 -1.32 -17.39 8.33
C SER A 82 -2.48 -16.88 9.16
N MET A 83 -2.40 -15.62 9.57
CA MET A 83 -3.39 -14.96 10.41
C MET A 83 -3.64 -13.52 9.94
N ILE A 84 -4.88 -13.06 10.09
CA ILE A 84 -5.24 -11.65 9.97
C ILE A 84 -5.86 -11.19 11.29
N TYR A 85 -5.39 -10.07 11.80
CA TYR A 85 -5.95 -9.41 12.98
C TYR A 85 -6.53 -8.05 12.61
N ILE A 86 -7.80 -7.84 12.91
CA ILE A 86 -8.53 -6.60 12.63
C ILE A 86 -9.16 -6.12 13.93
N GLU A 87 -8.87 -4.88 14.35
CA GLU A 87 -9.48 -4.25 15.53
C GLU A 87 -10.23 -2.97 15.17
N GLU A 88 -10.96 -3.00 14.05
CA GLU A 88 -11.61 -1.82 13.52
C GLU A 88 -12.85 -2.19 12.74
N ASP A 89 -13.76 -1.24 12.68
CA ASP A 89 -15.00 -1.38 11.98
C ASP A 89 -14.82 -1.20 10.47
N ILE A 90 -14.74 -2.33 9.75
CA ILE A 90 -14.44 -2.33 8.31
C ILE A 90 -15.67 -2.69 7.47
N SER A 91 -15.68 -2.13 6.26
CA SER A 91 -16.75 -2.39 5.28
C SER A 91 -16.65 -3.80 4.67
N PRO A 92 -17.73 -4.30 4.05
CA PRO A 92 -17.71 -5.60 3.37
C PRO A 92 -16.65 -5.71 2.29
N SER A 93 -16.45 -4.67 1.49
CA SER A 93 -15.45 -4.64 0.44
C SER A 93 -14.02 -4.64 1.01
N ALA A 94 -13.80 -3.96 2.12
CA ALA A 94 -12.54 -3.98 2.85
C ALA A 94 -12.23 -5.40 3.37
N LEU A 95 -13.19 -6.01 4.07
CA LEU A 95 -13.03 -7.36 4.60
C LEU A 95 -12.79 -8.37 3.48
N GLU A 96 -13.52 -8.27 2.37
CA GLU A 96 -13.33 -9.12 1.20
C GLU A 96 -11.90 -9.00 0.65
N PHE A 97 -11.42 -7.77 0.46
CA PHE A 97 -10.09 -7.49 -0.05
C PHE A 97 -9.00 -8.02 0.89
N ILE A 98 -9.14 -7.78 2.20
CA ILE A 98 -8.21 -8.26 3.23
C ILE A 98 -8.22 -9.80 3.28
N SER A 99 -9.39 -10.43 3.19
CA SER A 99 -9.56 -11.89 3.25
C SER A 99 -8.82 -12.64 2.14
N LYS A 100 -8.59 -12.00 0.98
CA LYS A 100 -7.80 -12.58 -0.13
C LYS A 100 -6.30 -12.71 0.20
N ARG A 101 -5.82 -12.01 1.23
CA ARG A 101 -4.42 -12.05 1.67
C ARG A 101 -4.14 -13.19 2.66
N LEU A 102 -5.18 -13.85 3.20
CA LEU A 102 -5.07 -14.96 4.15
C LEU A 102 -4.97 -16.30 3.42
N VAL A 103 -4.04 -17.18 3.81
CA VAL A 103 -3.90 -18.53 3.25
C VAL A 103 -5.11 -19.41 3.57
N SER A 104 -5.42 -20.41 2.76
CA SER A 104 -6.47 -21.39 3.09
C SER A 104 -6.17 -22.09 4.42
N GLY A 105 -7.17 -22.25 5.28
CA GLY A 105 -7.01 -22.70 6.66
C GLY A 105 -6.49 -21.63 7.62
N GLY A 106 -6.11 -20.45 7.12
CA GLY A 106 -5.64 -19.33 7.94
C GLY A 106 -6.72 -18.76 8.85
N LEU A 107 -6.30 -18.10 9.93
CA LEU A 107 -7.20 -17.60 10.97
C LEU A 107 -7.49 -16.11 10.80
N LEU A 108 -8.76 -15.74 10.74
CA LEU A 108 -9.22 -14.37 10.99
C LEU A 108 -9.52 -14.21 12.48
N ILE A 109 -8.98 -13.15 13.06
CA ILE A 109 -9.38 -12.61 14.37
C ILE A 109 -9.89 -11.19 14.12
N TYR A 110 -11.18 -10.97 14.36
CA TYR A 110 -11.84 -9.72 14.02
C TYR A 110 -12.61 -9.18 15.22
N LYS A 111 -12.08 -8.11 15.82
CA LYS A 111 -12.66 -7.40 16.95
C LYS A 111 -13.37 -6.14 16.45
N THR A 112 -14.69 -6.09 16.62
CA THR A 112 -15.56 -5.07 16.00
C THR A 112 -16.85 -4.87 16.80
N GLU A 113 -17.65 -3.88 16.44
CA GLU A 113 -18.99 -3.71 16.97
C GLU A 113 -20.00 -4.71 16.35
N PRO A 114 -21.05 -5.13 17.08
CA PRO A 114 -22.06 -6.06 16.57
C PRO A 114 -22.69 -5.66 15.22
N TYR A 115 -22.83 -4.36 14.96
CA TYR A 115 -23.36 -3.87 13.69
C TYR A 115 -22.55 -4.34 12.48
N TYR A 116 -21.22 -4.43 12.63
CA TYR A 116 -20.33 -4.86 11.56
C TYR A 116 -20.30 -6.38 11.37
N LEU A 117 -20.73 -7.17 12.36
CA LEU A 117 -21.05 -8.58 12.13
C LEU A 117 -22.18 -8.72 11.13
N PHE A 118 -23.29 -7.99 11.34
CA PHE A 118 -24.44 -8.00 10.43
C PHE A 118 -24.04 -7.52 9.04
N ARG A 119 -23.36 -6.37 8.93
CA ARG A 119 -22.92 -5.81 7.64
C ARG A 119 -21.98 -6.75 6.87
N ASN A 120 -21.11 -7.47 7.58
CA ASN A 120 -20.11 -8.34 6.98
C ASN A 120 -20.54 -9.82 6.89
N ALA A 121 -21.78 -10.17 7.27
CA ALA A 121 -22.25 -11.56 7.37
C ALA A 121 -22.04 -12.37 6.08
N ALA A 122 -22.39 -11.80 4.93
CA ALA A 122 -22.22 -12.46 3.63
C ALA A 122 -20.74 -12.67 3.26
N VAL A 123 -19.87 -11.72 3.57
CA VAL A 123 -18.42 -11.84 3.31
C VAL A 123 -17.81 -12.88 4.26
N LEU A 124 -18.16 -12.82 5.54
CA LEU A 124 -17.74 -13.79 6.54
C LEU A 124 -18.15 -15.21 6.14
N SER A 125 -19.42 -15.41 5.78
CA SER A 125 -19.94 -16.72 5.36
C SER A 125 -19.34 -17.21 4.04
N THR A 126 -18.97 -16.31 3.12
CA THR A 126 -18.33 -16.68 1.84
C THR A 126 -16.89 -17.11 2.01
N TYR A 127 -16.10 -16.37 2.80
CA TYR A 127 -14.65 -16.55 2.88
C TYR A 127 -14.22 -17.46 4.02
N TYR A 128 -15.05 -17.65 5.05
CA TYR A 128 -14.68 -18.33 6.29
C TYR A 128 -15.63 -19.47 6.65
N SER A 129 -15.10 -20.42 7.40
CA SER A 129 -15.77 -21.57 8.01
C SER A 129 -15.40 -21.63 9.49
N LYS A 130 -16.10 -22.49 10.26
CA LYS A 130 -15.93 -22.59 11.72
C LYS A 130 -16.00 -21.21 12.40
N ILE A 131 -16.99 -20.39 12.03
CA ILE A 131 -17.09 -19.02 12.52
C ILE A 131 -17.63 -19.04 13.95
N ASN A 132 -16.79 -18.67 14.91
CA ASN A 132 -17.19 -18.51 16.32
C ASN A 132 -17.13 -17.05 16.73
N ILE A 133 -18.13 -16.62 17.49
CA ILE A 133 -18.32 -15.22 17.88
C ILE A 133 -18.50 -15.17 19.38
N TYR A 134 -17.78 -14.26 20.02
CA TYR A 134 -17.80 -14.09 21.47
C TYR A 134 -17.99 -12.63 21.84
N LYS A 135 -18.74 -12.40 22.91
CA LYS A 135 -18.88 -11.08 23.52
C LYS A 135 -17.63 -10.77 24.33
N ILE A 136 -17.03 -9.61 24.07
CA ILE A 136 -15.92 -9.08 24.89
C ILE A 136 -16.50 -8.17 25.96
N ASN A 137 -17.39 -7.26 25.56
CA ASN A 137 -18.12 -6.36 26.43
C ASN A 137 -19.44 -5.93 25.77
N ARG A 138 -20.12 -4.91 26.31
CA ARG A 138 -21.39 -4.42 25.77
C ARG A 138 -21.29 -3.90 24.32
N TYR A 139 -20.13 -3.41 23.90
CA TYR A 139 -19.95 -2.69 22.64
C TYR A 139 -19.13 -3.46 21.61
N LYS A 140 -18.31 -4.43 22.04
CA LYS A 140 -17.39 -5.16 21.17
C LYS A 140 -17.59 -6.67 21.25
N ILE A 141 -17.49 -7.29 20.08
CA ILE A 141 -17.44 -8.73 19.86
C ILE A 141 -16.10 -9.14 19.25
N LEU A 142 -15.77 -10.41 19.42
CA LEU A 142 -14.63 -11.07 18.79
C LEU A 142 -15.14 -12.15 17.86
N ILE A 143 -14.73 -12.09 16.60
CA ILE A 143 -15.07 -13.08 15.58
C ILE A 143 -13.79 -13.84 15.24
N PHE A 144 -13.86 -15.15 15.33
CA PHE A 144 -12.88 -16.06 14.77
C PHE A 144 -13.45 -16.71 13.50
N GLY A 145 -12.60 -16.93 12.50
CA GLY A 145 -13.00 -17.65 11.30
C GLY A 145 -11.83 -18.32 10.61
N GLU A 146 -12.00 -19.58 10.19
CA GLU A 146 -11.01 -20.33 9.42
C GLU A 146 -11.24 -20.11 7.91
N LYS A 147 -10.21 -19.66 7.19
CA LYS A 147 -10.29 -19.33 5.78
C LYS A 147 -10.65 -20.55 4.93
N LYS A 148 -11.78 -20.50 4.23
CA LYS A 148 -12.19 -21.53 3.27
C LYS A 148 -11.22 -21.64 2.09
N LYS A 149 -11.05 -22.87 1.61
CA LYS A 149 -10.35 -23.20 0.36
C LYS A 149 -11.17 -22.85 -0.89
N TYR A 150 -12.49 -23.00 -0.83
CA TYR A 150 -13.42 -22.71 -1.92
C TYR A 150 -14.48 -21.70 -1.48
N TYR A 151 -14.82 -20.76 -2.36
CA TYR A 151 -15.74 -19.67 -2.05
C TYR A 151 -17.15 -20.09 -2.37
N THR A 152 -17.93 -20.28 -1.32
CA THR A 152 -19.35 -20.58 -1.46
C THR A 152 -20.03 -19.94 -0.26
N GLU A 153 -20.81 -18.91 -0.58
CA GLU A 153 -21.73 -18.34 0.39
C GLU A 153 -22.72 -19.44 0.79
N THR A 154 -22.98 -19.56 2.08
CA THR A 154 -24.03 -20.44 2.58
C THR A 154 -25.11 -19.57 3.15
N LYS A 155 -26.25 -19.45 2.46
CA LYS A 155 -27.40 -18.65 2.90
C LYS A 155 -27.75 -18.89 4.38
N LYS A 156 -27.73 -20.15 4.81
CA LYS A 156 -27.95 -20.56 6.21
C LYS A 156 -26.95 -19.94 7.19
N GLU A 157 -25.68 -19.87 6.80
CA GLU A 157 -24.63 -19.29 7.67
C GLU A 157 -24.72 -17.76 7.68
N THR A 158 -25.01 -17.13 6.53
CA THR A 158 -25.31 -15.68 6.47
C THR A 158 -26.48 -15.34 7.41
N GLU A 159 -27.61 -16.04 7.28
CA GLU A 159 -28.78 -15.87 8.15
C GLU A 159 -28.44 -16.13 9.64
N ARG A 160 -27.58 -17.11 9.95
CA ARG A 160 -27.12 -17.34 11.33
C ARG A 160 -26.40 -16.12 11.90
N LEU A 161 -25.45 -15.56 11.15
CA LEU A 161 -24.67 -14.40 11.59
C LEU A 161 -25.54 -13.15 11.74
N GLU A 162 -26.48 -12.94 10.81
CA GLU A 162 -27.44 -11.83 10.90
C GLU A 162 -28.38 -11.98 12.11
N ASN A 163 -28.87 -13.18 12.38
CA ASN A 163 -29.73 -13.45 13.54
C ASN A 163 -29.01 -13.24 14.88
N MET A 164 -27.69 -13.45 14.94
CA MET A 164 -26.90 -13.17 16.15
C MET A 164 -26.80 -11.67 16.47
N TYR A 165 -26.90 -10.80 15.45
CA TYR A 165 -26.99 -9.35 15.68
C TYR A 165 -28.36 -8.95 16.26
N TYR A 166 -29.46 -9.51 15.73
CA TYR A 166 -30.80 -9.20 16.24
C TYR A 166 -31.08 -9.78 17.63
N ASN A 167 -30.39 -10.85 18.01
CA ASN A 167 -30.55 -11.53 19.28
C ASN A 167 -29.20 -11.65 20.00
N GLU A 168 -28.71 -10.56 20.58
CA GLU A 168 -27.41 -10.51 21.25
C GLU A 168 -27.24 -11.57 22.36
N ASN A 169 -28.32 -11.99 23.01
CA ASN A 169 -28.30 -13.04 24.05
C ASN A 169 -27.81 -14.40 23.53
N ILE A 170 -27.77 -14.60 22.22
CA ILE A 170 -27.25 -15.82 21.58
C ILE A 170 -25.71 -15.79 21.50
N ILE A 171 -25.09 -14.61 21.60
CA ILE A 171 -23.63 -14.49 21.54
C ILE A 171 -23.04 -14.86 22.91
N PRO A 172 -22.27 -15.97 23.01
CA PRO A 172 -21.68 -16.39 24.27
C PRO A 172 -20.58 -15.42 24.72
N GLU A 173 -20.31 -15.38 26.03
CA GLU A 173 -19.13 -14.70 26.56
C GLU A 173 -17.84 -15.44 26.17
N LEU A 174 -16.74 -14.70 26.04
CA LEU A 174 -15.43 -15.30 25.83
C LEU A 174 -14.97 -16.01 27.11
N ILE A 175 -14.88 -17.33 27.05
CA ILE A 175 -14.39 -18.19 28.14
C ILE A 175 -13.09 -18.89 27.74
N PHE A 176 -12.36 -19.43 28.70
CA PHE A 176 -11.14 -20.21 28.43
C PHE A 176 -11.51 -21.53 27.73
N SER A 177 -10.79 -21.86 26.66
CA SER A 177 -10.95 -23.14 25.96
C SER A 177 -9.94 -24.17 26.49
N PRO A 178 -10.38 -25.37 26.90
CA PRO A 178 -9.47 -26.41 27.38
C PRO A 178 -8.57 -26.95 26.26
N GLU A 179 -9.06 -26.94 25.02
CA GLU A 179 -8.33 -27.36 23.83
C GLU A 179 -8.40 -26.26 22.75
N PRO A 180 -7.33 -26.05 21.96
CA PRO A 180 -7.36 -25.12 20.85
C PRO A 180 -8.41 -25.50 19.80
N ILE A 181 -9.20 -24.53 19.35
CA ILE A 181 -10.22 -24.73 18.30
C ILE A 181 -9.63 -24.49 16.91
N TYR A 182 -8.66 -23.58 16.80
CA TYR A 182 -8.05 -23.17 15.55
C TYR A 182 -6.56 -23.53 15.52
N THR A 183 -6.13 -24.14 14.42
CA THR A 183 -4.72 -24.37 14.14
C THR A 183 -4.28 -23.39 13.06
N VAL A 184 -3.33 -22.52 13.39
CA VAL A 184 -2.79 -21.54 12.43
C VAL A 184 -1.83 -22.26 11.48
N PRO A 185 -2.05 -22.21 10.15
CA PRO A 185 -1.16 -22.86 9.20
C PRO A 185 0.16 -22.09 9.10
N PRO A 186 1.30 -22.77 8.89
CA PRO A 186 2.54 -22.08 8.58
C PRO A 186 2.42 -21.37 7.22
N ALA A 187 3.03 -20.19 7.10
CA ALA A 187 3.13 -19.47 5.84
C ALA A 187 4.48 -18.77 5.71
N ASP A 188 4.98 -18.70 4.48
CA ASP A 188 6.25 -18.03 4.19
C ASP A 188 6.11 -16.51 4.25
N SER A 189 7.19 -15.87 4.68
CA SER A 189 7.34 -14.41 4.66
C SER A 189 7.09 -13.85 3.24
N PRO A 190 6.29 -12.78 3.09
CA PRO A 190 6.13 -12.10 1.81
C PRO A 190 7.47 -11.53 1.33
N LYS A 191 7.79 -11.74 0.04
CA LYS A 191 9.02 -11.21 -0.58
C LYS A 191 9.01 -9.68 -0.59
N GLN A 192 7.85 -9.09 -0.87
CA GLN A 192 7.63 -7.65 -0.85
C GLN A 192 6.46 -7.32 0.06
N PHE A 193 6.67 -6.31 0.91
CA PHE A 193 5.67 -5.65 1.73
C PHE A 193 6.10 -4.20 1.83
N VAL A 194 5.63 -3.38 0.89
CA VAL A 194 6.11 -2.00 0.70
C VAL A 194 4.90 -1.07 0.64
N GLY A 195 4.83 -0.11 1.55
CA GLY A 195 3.79 0.92 1.58
C GLY A 195 4.13 2.13 0.73
N LYS A 196 3.56 3.27 1.11
CA LYS A 196 3.99 4.58 0.63
C LYS A 196 5.46 4.83 1.00
N PRO A 197 6.20 5.56 0.14
CA PRO A 197 7.55 5.99 0.47
C PRO A 197 7.57 6.86 1.73
N ASP A 198 8.48 6.56 2.66
CA ASP A 198 8.77 7.40 3.82
C ASP A 198 9.59 8.61 3.35
N ILE A 199 9.02 9.81 3.45
CA ILE A 199 9.67 11.05 2.99
C ILE A 199 10.98 11.31 3.73
N LYS A 200 11.06 11.03 5.05
CA LYS A 200 12.31 11.23 5.81
C LYS A 200 13.39 10.22 5.40
N GLU A 201 12.98 9.00 5.11
CA GLU A 201 13.90 7.98 4.56
C GLU A 201 14.40 8.43 3.19
N ILE A 202 13.51 8.90 2.30
CA ILE A 202 13.89 9.46 1.00
C ILE A 202 14.83 10.65 1.15
N GLU A 203 14.52 11.62 2.00
CA GLU A 203 15.36 12.80 2.24
C GLU A 203 16.75 12.40 2.70
N LYS A 204 16.84 11.47 3.65
CA LYS A 204 18.10 10.91 4.10
C LYS A 204 18.85 10.22 2.95
N HIS A 205 18.17 9.38 2.17
CA HIS A 205 18.79 8.71 1.03
C HIS A 205 19.24 9.68 -0.06
N ILE A 206 18.49 10.75 -0.33
CA ILE A 206 18.89 11.79 -1.28
C ILE A 206 20.11 12.52 -0.76
N ALA A 207 20.14 12.89 0.53
CA ALA A 207 21.27 13.56 1.15
C ALA A 207 22.54 12.69 1.16
N GLU A 208 22.40 11.37 1.35
CA GLU A 208 23.50 10.40 1.30
C GLU A 208 23.87 9.97 -0.13
N SER A 209 23.03 10.28 -1.12
CA SER A 209 23.20 9.81 -2.49
C SER A 209 24.15 10.71 -3.27
N ASN A 210 25.29 10.14 -3.64
CA ASN A 210 26.22 10.73 -4.60
C ASN A 210 25.61 10.90 -6.00
N LEU A 211 24.37 10.46 -6.24
CA LEU A 211 23.73 10.56 -7.55
C LEU A 211 23.41 12.02 -7.91
N TYR A 212 23.07 12.86 -6.92
CA TYR A 212 22.90 14.29 -7.15
C TYR A 212 24.23 14.95 -7.53
N GLU A 213 25.30 14.67 -6.77
CA GLU A 213 26.65 15.14 -7.11
C GLU A 213 27.15 14.60 -8.45
N LYS A 214 26.88 13.32 -8.77
CA LYS A 214 27.23 12.75 -10.08
C LYS A 214 26.46 13.38 -11.23
N ILE A 215 25.16 13.63 -11.06
CA ILE A 215 24.37 14.36 -12.05
C ILE A 215 24.97 15.75 -12.22
N LYS A 216 25.25 16.44 -11.12
CA LYS A 216 25.88 17.77 -11.11
C LYS A 216 27.24 17.78 -11.80
N GLU A 217 28.08 16.78 -11.56
CA GLU A 217 29.38 16.60 -12.22
C GLU A 217 29.23 16.30 -13.72
N GLN A 218 28.23 15.51 -14.11
CA GLN A 218 27.93 15.21 -15.52
C GLN A 218 27.29 16.39 -16.26
N THR A 219 26.52 17.22 -15.56
CA THR A 219 25.91 18.46 -16.09
C THR A 219 26.79 19.68 -15.89
N ARG A 220 27.97 19.56 -15.26
CA ARG A 220 28.99 20.61 -15.25
C ARG A 220 29.53 20.73 -16.67
N VAL A 221 28.83 21.52 -17.47
CA VAL A 221 29.40 22.08 -18.69
C VAL A 221 30.59 22.90 -18.23
N ASN A 222 31.80 22.45 -18.55
CA ASN A 222 32.96 23.33 -18.53
C ASN A 222 32.59 24.49 -19.44
N LEU A 223 32.18 25.61 -18.82
CA LEU A 223 31.88 26.86 -19.49
C LEU A 223 33.09 27.17 -20.35
N LEU A 224 32.99 26.84 -21.64
CA LEU A 224 33.78 27.49 -22.65
C LEU A 224 33.48 28.96 -22.46
N LYS A 225 34.51 29.66 -21.97
CA LYS A 225 34.64 31.10 -21.74
C LYS A 225 33.50 31.89 -22.36
N ASN A 226 32.82 32.70 -21.51
CA ASN A 226 31.84 33.71 -21.93
C ASN A 226 32.18 34.23 -23.33
N PRO A 227 31.32 33.98 -24.33
CA PRO A 227 31.65 34.34 -25.70
C PRO A 227 31.88 35.85 -25.74
N ILE A 228 32.97 36.25 -26.42
CA ILE A 228 33.41 37.65 -26.52
C ILE A 228 32.32 38.57 -27.11
N MET A 229 31.30 37.97 -27.75
CA MET A 229 30.13 38.65 -28.31
C MET A 229 28.84 37.92 -27.89
N PRO A 230 27.74 38.64 -27.61
CA PRO A 230 26.44 38.03 -27.33
C PRO A 230 26.01 37.09 -28.46
N LEU A 231 25.58 35.89 -28.11
CA LEU A 231 25.17 34.87 -29.07
C LEU A 231 23.84 35.24 -29.70
N HIS A 232 23.78 35.21 -31.03
CA HIS A 232 22.54 35.33 -31.79
C HIS A 232 21.69 34.05 -31.66
N LEU A 233 20.37 34.15 -31.84
CA LEU A 233 19.42 33.04 -31.67
C LEU A 233 19.77 31.80 -32.52
N SER A 234 20.34 32.01 -33.70
CA SER A 234 20.83 30.94 -34.58
C SER A 234 22.05 30.20 -34.02
N HIS A 235 22.93 30.87 -33.27
CA HIS A 235 24.07 30.25 -32.60
C HIS A 235 23.64 29.44 -31.40
N LEU A 236 22.62 29.92 -30.66
CA LEU A 236 21.94 29.11 -29.66
C LEU A 236 21.35 27.87 -30.35
N GLY A 237 20.61 28.05 -31.46
CA GLY A 237 20.12 26.95 -32.32
C GLY A 237 21.16 25.88 -32.66
N LEU A 238 22.40 26.28 -32.93
CA LEU A 238 23.52 25.38 -33.27
C LEU A 238 24.15 24.70 -32.03
N LEU A 239 24.23 25.41 -30.90
CA LEU A 239 24.59 24.82 -29.61
C LEU A 239 23.51 23.79 -29.19
N LEU A 240 22.25 24.07 -29.50
CA LEU A 240 21.12 23.16 -29.26
C LEU A 240 21.23 21.88 -30.10
N THR A 241 21.74 21.93 -31.34
CA THR A 241 21.87 20.74 -32.19
C THR A 241 23.13 19.90 -31.93
N THR A 242 24.11 20.44 -31.20
CA THR A 242 25.41 19.78 -30.93
C THR A 242 25.46 19.03 -29.60
N GLY A 243 24.37 18.99 -28.83
CA GLY A 243 24.28 18.26 -27.55
C GLY A 243 24.75 19.06 -26.34
N PHE A 244 25.04 20.35 -26.47
CA PHE A 244 25.34 21.28 -25.36
C PHE A 244 24.05 21.82 -24.69
N LEU A 245 22.98 21.03 -24.71
CA LEU A 245 21.64 21.36 -24.22
C LEU A 245 21.48 21.21 -22.71
N ASP A 246 22.40 20.47 -22.12
CA ASP A 246 22.30 20.03 -20.74
C ASP A 246 23.38 20.75 -19.93
N GLY A 247 23.00 21.40 -18.83
CA GLY A 247 23.97 22.17 -18.06
C GLY A 247 23.43 22.73 -16.74
N GLU A 248 24.33 23.16 -15.86
CA GLU A 248 24.00 23.90 -14.64
C GLU A 248 24.15 25.41 -14.89
N LEU A 249 23.06 26.17 -14.74
CA LEU A 249 23.08 27.64 -14.80
C LEU A 249 22.69 28.20 -13.44
N GLU A 250 23.64 28.84 -12.76
CA GLU A 250 23.45 29.47 -11.46
C GLU A 250 22.78 28.57 -10.40
N GLY A 251 22.93 27.24 -10.47
CA GLY A 251 22.30 26.26 -9.56
C GLY A 251 20.96 25.70 -10.03
N HIS A 252 20.53 26.02 -11.25
CA HIS A 252 19.43 25.37 -11.96
C HIS A 252 19.97 24.35 -12.95
N ILE A 253 19.33 23.18 -13.06
CA ILE A 253 19.71 22.17 -14.05
C ILE A 253 18.81 22.33 -15.28
N VAL A 254 19.43 22.62 -16.43
CA VAL A 254 18.76 22.81 -17.70
C VAL A 254 18.94 21.55 -18.54
N LYS A 255 17.85 21.10 -19.17
CA LYS A 255 17.84 20.01 -20.14
C LYS A 255 17.04 20.41 -21.37
N GLY A 256 17.71 20.56 -22.50
CA GLY A 256 17.05 20.76 -23.77
C GLY A 256 16.68 19.44 -24.44
N THR A 257 15.54 19.41 -25.12
CA THR A 257 15.09 18.27 -25.94
C THR A 257 14.55 18.77 -27.27
N VAL A 258 14.94 18.13 -28.36
CA VAL A 258 14.42 18.42 -29.69
C VAL A 258 13.27 17.46 -30.01
N VAL A 259 12.07 17.99 -30.19
CA VAL A 259 10.85 17.25 -30.49
C VAL A 259 10.47 17.50 -31.95
N LYS A 260 10.34 16.43 -32.75
CA LYS A 260 9.82 16.52 -34.12
C LYS A 260 8.32 16.27 -34.12
N THR A 261 7.53 17.21 -34.60
CA THR A 261 6.08 17.11 -34.72
C THR A 261 5.66 17.12 -36.19
N LYS A 262 4.83 16.17 -36.59
CA LYS A 262 4.22 16.11 -37.92
C LYS A 262 2.78 16.63 -37.82
N THR A 263 2.47 17.70 -38.52
CA THR A 263 1.10 18.19 -38.68
C THR A 263 0.61 17.84 -40.08
N ARG A 264 -0.58 17.23 -40.18
CA ARG A 264 -1.16 16.80 -41.44
C ARG A 264 -2.42 17.60 -41.73
N ASP A 265 -2.33 18.51 -42.68
CA ASP A 265 -3.45 19.31 -43.14
C ASP A 265 -4.10 18.63 -44.34
N VAL A 266 -5.42 18.48 -44.31
CA VAL A 266 -6.21 17.89 -45.40
C VAL A 266 -7.14 18.96 -45.93
N GLU A 267 -6.89 19.42 -47.16
CA GLU A 267 -7.78 20.34 -47.85
C GLU A 267 -8.61 19.59 -48.90
N TYR A 268 -9.92 19.86 -48.91
CA TYR A 268 -10.84 19.36 -49.94
C TYR A 268 -11.16 20.48 -50.91
N LYS A 269 -10.63 20.40 -52.14
CA LYS A 269 -11.02 21.29 -53.24
C LYS A 269 -11.96 20.56 -54.19
N LYS A 270 -13.13 21.18 -54.48
CA LYS A 270 -14.24 20.58 -55.24
C LYS A 270 -13.87 20.07 -56.64
N GLU A 271 -12.75 20.51 -57.22
CA GLU A 271 -12.35 20.13 -58.59
C GLU A 271 -11.10 19.24 -58.70
N LYS A 272 -10.37 18.95 -57.60
CA LYS A 272 -9.10 18.18 -57.68
C LYS A 272 -8.94 17.03 -56.68
N GLY A 273 -10.00 16.66 -55.96
CA GLY A 273 -9.94 15.60 -54.96
C GLY A 273 -9.15 15.99 -53.70
N LYS A 274 -8.95 15.02 -52.79
CA LYS A 274 -8.35 15.21 -51.46
C LYS A 274 -6.85 15.51 -51.58
N ILE A 275 -6.41 16.71 -51.18
CA ILE A 275 -5.00 17.07 -51.09
C ILE A 275 -4.56 16.92 -49.64
N THR A 276 -3.55 16.09 -49.39
CA THR A 276 -2.99 15.87 -48.06
C THR A 276 -1.59 16.48 -47.99
N ARG A 277 -1.40 17.46 -47.10
CA ARG A 277 -0.13 18.15 -46.90
C ARG A 277 0.43 17.76 -45.54
N GLU A 278 1.61 17.16 -45.53
CA GLU A 278 2.33 16.82 -44.31
C GLU A 278 3.42 17.86 -44.06
N LYS A 279 3.37 18.52 -42.91
CA LYS A 279 4.34 19.52 -42.49
C LYS A 279 5.09 19.00 -41.27
N GLU A 280 6.38 18.76 -41.43
CA GLU A 280 7.28 18.46 -40.31
C GLU A 280 7.77 19.77 -39.68
N GLN A 281 7.55 19.92 -38.37
CA GLN A 281 8.06 21.02 -37.57
C GLN A 281 8.95 20.48 -36.46
N VAL A 282 10.14 21.06 -36.31
CA VAL A 282 11.04 20.74 -35.21
C VAL A 282 10.84 21.79 -34.12
N LYS A 283 10.41 21.38 -32.93
CA LYS A 283 10.27 22.23 -31.76
C LYS A 283 11.38 21.91 -30.76
N VAL A 284 12.04 22.94 -30.25
CA VAL A 284 12.94 22.79 -29.10
C VAL A 284 12.14 23.03 -27.83
N VAL A 285 12.34 22.16 -26.85
CA VAL A 285 11.72 22.23 -25.53
C VAL A 285 12.85 22.26 -24.50
N ILE A 286 12.86 23.24 -23.61
CA ILE A 286 13.87 23.33 -22.56
C ILE A 286 13.18 23.12 -21.21
N LYS A 287 13.65 22.12 -20.46
CA LYS A 287 13.22 21.85 -19.09
C LYS A 287 14.24 22.40 -18.11
N ILE A 288 13.78 23.13 -17.12
CA ILE A 288 14.63 23.74 -16.08
C ILE A 288 14.19 23.17 -14.74
N LEU A 289 15.10 22.51 -14.03
CA LEU A 289 14.94 22.14 -12.63
C LEU A 289 15.46 23.30 -11.78
N THR A 290 14.57 23.94 -11.03
CA THR A 290 14.91 25.07 -10.17
C THR A 290 15.67 24.62 -8.92
N LYS A 291 16.28 25.55 -8.18
CA LYS A 291 16.96 25.25 -6.91
C LYS A 291 15.98 24.74 -5.85
N GLU A 292 14.73 25.16 -6.00
CA GLU A 292 13.59 24.84 -5.18
C GLU A 292 12.97 23.48 -5.56
N GLY A 293 13.48 22.82 -6.61
CA GLY A 293 13.06 21.48 -7.04
C GLY A 293 11.88 21.45 -8.02
N GLU A 294 11.47 22.60 -8.56
CA GLU A 294 10.37 22.70 -9.52
C GLU A 294 10.87 22.45 -10.95
N ILE A 295 10.04 21.86 -11.82
CA ILE A 295 10.37 21.67 -13.25
C ILE A 295 9.54 22.64 -14.09
N ILE A 296 10.21 23.56 -14.78
CA ILE A 296 9.61 24.54 -15.69
C ILE A 296 9.94 24.13 -17.14
N GLU A 297 8.97 24.24 -18.05
CA GLU A 297 9.17 23.97 -19.48
C GLU A 297 8.98 25.27 -20.29
N ILE A 298 9.96 25.59 -21.14
CA ILE A 298 9.92 26.73 -22.09
C ILE A 298 10.13 26.25 -23.54
#